data_AF-A0A1A9ZCF7-F1
#
_entry.id   AF-A0A1A9ZCF7-F1
#
_cell.length_a   1.000
_cell.length_b   1.000
_cell.length_c   1.000
_cell.angle_alpha   90.00
_cell.angle_beta   90.00
_cell.angle_gamma   90.00
#
_symmetry.space_group_name_H-M   'P 1'
#
loop_
_entity.id
_entity.type
_entity.pdbx_description
1 polymer ?
#
loop_
_entity_poly.entity_id
_entity_poly.type
_entity_poly.pdbx_seq_one_letter_code
_entity_poly.pdbx_strand_id
1 'polypeptide(L)'
;MPEENANRAEQVIEEHYENSDYSNTFFGVLRNLRNNGEYCDFVLEVGGEIIQAHRVALGIASPFFAAMFKSNMKEDREGSVKLEDEDLNAVKAIIEYIYSGKITITEENVQETLELITDEHLSVKFEDNAYKATIN
;
A
#
# COMPACT_ATOMS: atom_id res chain seq x y z
N MET A 1 12.24 12.27 67.48
CA MET A 1 12.65 13.19 66.39
C MET A 1 12.62 12.40 65.10
N PRO A 2 11.98 12.90 64.02
CA PRO A 2 11.85 12.19 62.76
C PRO A 2 13.03 12.54 61.85
N GLU A 3 13.64 11.55 61.19
CA GLU A 3 14.32 11.81 59.91
C GLU A 3 13.57 11.05 58.83
N GLU A 4 12.75 11.86 58.17
CA GLU A 4 12.18 11.70 56.86
C GLU A 4 13.28 11.34 55.85
N ASN A 5 13.19 10.16 55.25
CA ASN A 5 13.79 9.95 53.94
C ASN A 5 12.80 9.20 53.05
N ALA A 6 11.72 9.92 52.74
CA ALA A 6 10.91 9.61 51.59
C ALA A 6 11.67 10.07 50.33
N ASN A 7 11.81 9.13 49.41
CA ASN A 7 11.72 9.37 47.97
C ASN A 7 12.94 9.99 47.28
N ARG A 8 13.83 9.11 46.80
CA ARG A 8 14.55 9.36 45.53
C ARG A 8 14.23 8.21 44.58
N ALA A 9 13.02 8.22 44.04
CA ALA A 9 12.76 7.53 42.79
C ALA A 9 13.66 8.20 41.74
N GLU A 10 14.67 7.47 41.25
CA GLU A 10 15.46 7.89 40.10
C GLU A 10 14.50 8.15 38.94
N GLN A 11 14.44 9.41 38.52
CA GLN A 11 13.62 9.83 37.40
C GLN A 11 14.30 9.28 36.14
N VAL A 12 13.75 8.21 35.57
CA VAL A 12 14.24 7.64 34.31
C VAL A 12 14.05 8.69 33.22
N ILE A 13 15.16 9.14 32.62
CA ILE A 13 15.15 10.07 31.50
C ILE A 13 14.83 9.24 30.24
N GLU A 14 13.66 9.44 29.67
CA GLU A 14 13.26 8.80 28.42
C GLU A 14 13.71 9.65 27.22
N GLU A 15 14.84 9.26 26.60
CA GLU A 15 15.33 9.90 25.39
C GLU A 15 14.64 9.32 24.14
N HIS A 16 14.02 10.19 23.34
CA HIS A 16 13.35 9.81 22.09
C HIS A 16 14.24 10.14 20.87
N TYR A 17 14.42 9.17 19.99
CA TYR A 17 15.18 9.30 18.74
C TYR A 17 14.26 9.00 17.55
N GLU A 18 14.24 9.88 16.55
CA GLU A 18 13.45 9.73 15.34
C GLU A 18 14.37 9.74 14.11
N ASN A 19 14.13 8.81 13.17
CA ASN A 19 14.71 8.87 11.84
C ASN A 19 13.68 9.46 10.88
N SER A 20 13.81 10.75 10.58
CA SER A 20 12.87 11.49 9.73
C SER A 20 12.77 10.98 8.28
N ASP A 21 13.77 10.22 7.81
CA ASP A 21 13.78 9.66 6.44
C ASP A 21 13.42 8.17 6.38
N TYR A 22 13.08 7.58 7.53
CA TYR A 22 12.79 6.15 7.63
C TYR A 22 11.70 5.72 6.64
N SER A 23 10.60 6.47 6.56
CA SER A 23 9.48 6.17 5.67
C SER A 23 9.90 6.15 4.19
N ASN A 24 10.63 7.17 3.72
CA ASN A 24 11.07 7.23 2.32
C ASN A 24 12.05 6.09 2.00
N THR A 25 13.00 5.84 2.90
CA THR A 25 13.95 4.73 2.75
C THR A 25 13.21 3.39 2.72
N PHE A 26 12.24 3.18 3.61
CA PHE A 26 11.41 1.97 3.66
C PHE A 26 10.64 1.76 2.35
N PHE A 27 9.92 2.78 1.86
CA PHE A 27 9.20 2.68 0.59
C PHE A 27 10.13 2.47 -0.60
N GLY A 28 11.31 3.10 -0.61
CA GLY A 28 12.33 2.88 -1.64
C GLY A 28 12.80 1.43 -1.68
N VAL A 29 13.10 0.84 -0.51
CA VAL A 29 13.47 -0.58 -0.39
C VAL A 29 12.31 -1.49 -0.82
N LEU A 30 11.10 -1.25 -0.32
CA LEU A 30 9.91 -2.05 -0.65
C LEU A 30 9.63 -2.07 -2.16
N ARG A 31 9.80 -0.94 -2.85
CA ARG A 31 9.68 -0.88 -4.31
C ARG A 31 10.75 -1.72 -5.01
N ASN A 32 11.99 -1.64 -4.57
CA ASN A 32 13.08 -2.43 -5.15
C ASN A 32 12.85 -3.92 -4.98
N LEU A 33 12.39 -4.36 -3.80
CA LEU A 33 12.02 -5.75 -3.57
C LEU A 33 10.97 -6.24 -4.59
N ARG A 34 9.91 -5.46 -4.80
CA ARG A 34 8.88 -5.79 -5.79
C ARG A 34 9.44 -5.86 -7.21
N ASN A 35 10.24 -4.87 -7.61
CA ASN A 35 10.83 -4.83 -8.95
C ASN A 35 11.77 -6.01 -9.22
N ASN A 36 12.42 -6.53 -8.19
CA ASN A 36 13.25 -7.72 -8.26
C ASN A 36 12.48 -9.03 -8.08
N GLY A 37 11.17 -8.97 -7.76
CA GLY A 37 10.36 -10.14 -7.39
C GLY A 37 10.75 -10.77 -6.06
N GLU A 38 11.50 -10.06 -5.21
CA GLU A 38 11.94 -10.55 -3.91
C GLU A 38 10.79 -10.46 -2.90
N TYR A 39 10.55 -11.55 -2.17
CA TYR A 39 9.50 -11.66 -1.14
C TYR A 39 8.06 -11.44 -1.62
N CYS A 40 7.82 -11.30 -2.92
CA CYS A 40 6.49 -11.29 -3.50
C CYS A 40 5.78 -12.63 -3.21
N ASP A 41 4.61 -12.54 -2.59
CA ASP A 41 3.78 -13.67 -2.14
C ASP A 41 2.37 -13.65 -2.76
N PHE A 42 2.18 -12.79 -3.77
CA PHE A 42 0.95 -12.65 -4.52
C PHE A 42 1.17 -12.28 -5.98
N VAL A 43 0.26 -12.73 -6.83
CA VAL A 43 0.26 -12.48 -8.27
C VAL A 43 -1.09 -11.91 -8.72
N LEU A 44 -1.06 -10.84 -9.51
CA LEU A 44 -2.23 -10.36 -10.25
C LEU A 44 -2.06 -10.75 -11.71
N GLU A 45 -3.06 -11.45 -12.25
CA GLU A 45 -3.14 -11.81 -13.66
C GLU A 45 -4.16 -10.89 -14.34
N VAL A 46 -3.72 -10.06 -15.29
CA VAL A 46 -4.56 -9.04 -15.94
C VAL A 46 -4.31 -9.08 -17.45
N GLY A 47 -5.33 -9.35 -18.26
CA GLY A 47 -5.17 -9.43 -19.71
C GLY A 47 -4.10 -10.42 -20.20
N GLY A 48 -3.80 -11.47 -19.42
CA GLY A 48 -2.73 -12.44 -19.70
C GLY A 48 -1.33 -12.04 -19.25
N GLU A 49 -1.16 -10.85 -18.67
CA GLU A 49 0.08 -10.36 -18.07
C GLU A 49 0.14 -10.69 -16.57
N ILE A 50 1.35 -10.89 -16.07
CA ILE A 50 1.62 -11.29 -14.68
C ILE A 50 2.26 -10.12 -13.92
N ILE A 51 1.64 -9.69 -12.83
CA ILE A 51 2.14 -8.65 -11.94
C ILE A 51 2.41 -9.25 -10.56
N GLN A 52 3.68 -9.30 -10.16
CA GLN A 52 4.08 -9.74 -8.83
C GLN A 52 3.94 -8.62 -7.80
N ALA A 53 3.47 -8.97 -6.60
CA ALA A 53 3.28 -8.05 -5.50
C ALA A 53 3.36 -8.74 -4.14
N HIS A 54 3.48 -7.93 -3.09
CA HIS A 54 3.38 -8.34 -1.69
C HIS A 54 1.94 -8.12 -1.18
N ARG A 55 1.34 -9.16 -0.58
CA ARG A 55 0.01 -9.09 0.05
C ARG A 55 -0.08 -7.97 1.07
N VAL A 56 0.97 -7.79 1.87
CA VAL A 56 0.99 -6.76 2.92
C VAL A 56 0.89 -5.35 2.34
N ALA A 57 1.59 -5.06 1.23
CA ALA A 57 1.54 -3.75 0.59
C ALA A 57 0.15 -3.50 -0.01
N LEU A 58 -0.40 -4.51 -0.71
CA LEU A 58 -1.75 -4.46 -1.28
C LEU A 58 -2.81 -4.25 -0.19
N GLY A 59 -2.76 -5.02 0.89
CA GLY A 59 -3.75 -4.96 1.98
C GLY A 59 -3.66 -3.69 2.83
N ILE A 60 -2.49 -3.05 2.95
CA ILE A 60 -2.38 -1.74 3.60
C ILE A 60 -3.06 -0.66 2.73
N ALA A 61 -2.78 -0.68 1.43
CA ALA A 61 -3.21 0.38 0.53
C ALA A 61 -4.68 0.25 0.08
N SER A 62 -5.23 -0.97 0.07
CA SER A 62 -6.54 -1.27 -0.50
C SER A 62 -7.42 -2.11 0.45
N PRO A 63 -8.60 -1.59 0.86
CA PRO A 63 -9.60 -2.36 1.60
C PRO A 63 -10.09 -3.60 0.85
N PHE A 64 -10.18 -3.54 -0.48
CA PHE A 64 -10.53 -4.71 -1.30
C PHE A 64 -9.54 -5.86 -1.09
N PHE A 65 -8.24 -5.59 -1.30
CA PHE A 65 -7.20 -6.61 -1.08
C PHE A 65 -7.15 -7.04 0.39
N ALA A 66 -7.30 -6.10 1.33
CA ALA A 66 -7.35 -6.42 2.75
C ALA A 66 -8.51 -7.38 3.10
N ALA A 67 -9.68 -7.19 2.51
CA ALA A 67 -10.84 -8.05 2.71
C ALA A 67 -10.61 -9.42 2.09
N MET A 68 -10.08 -9.47 0.86
CA MET A 68 -9.74 -10.70 0.14
C MET A 68 -8.75 -11.59 0.91
N PHE A 69 -7.70 -11.00 1.50
CA PHE A 69 -6.71 -11.76 2.28
C PHE A 69 -7.22 -12.17 3.66
N LYS A 70 -8.19 -11.44 4.24
CA LYS A 70 -8.77 -11.78 5.54
C LYS A 70 -9.84 -12.86 5.47
N SER A 71 -10.56 -12.95 4.35
CA SER A 71 -11.69 -13.86 4.17
C SER A 71 -11.28 -15.32 3.94
N ASN A 72 -9.98 -15.61 3.84
CA ASN A 72 -9.44 -16.94 3.49
C ASN A 72 -10.11 -17.50 2.22
N MET A 73 -10.44 -16.57 1.30
CA MET A 73 -11.01 -16.84 -0.02
C MET A 73 -10.04 -17.65 -0.87
N LYS A 74 -10.53 -18.20 -1.98
CA LYS A 74 -9.77 -19.11 -2.83
C LYS A 74 -8.47 -18.46 -3.32
N GLU A 75 -8.56 -17.18 -3.69
CA GLU A 75 -7.49 -16.31 -4.17
C GLU A 75 -6.36 -16.19 -3.14
N ASP A 76 -6.70 -16.03 -1.85
CA ASP A 76 -5.73 -16.00 -0.75
C ASP A 76 -4.95 -17.33 -0.63
N ARG A 77 -5.60 -18.46 -0.91
CA ARG A 77 -4.96 -19.80 -0.87
C ARG A 77 -4.14 -20.10 -2.12
N GLU A 78 -4.57 -19.62 -3.27
CA GLU A 78 -3.89 -19.83 -4.55
C GLU A 78 -2.68 -18.91 -4.71
N GLY A 79 -2.66 -17.77 -4.01
CA GLY A 79 -1.60 -16.78 -4.14
C GLY A 79 -1.65 -16.01 -5.44
N SER A 80 -2.78 -16.06 -6.15
CA SER A 80 -3.05 -15.23 -7.30
C SER A 80 -4.52 -14.82 -7.37
N VAL A 81 -4.77 -13.74 -8.11
CA VAL A 81 -6.11 -13.30 -8.52
C VAL A 81 -6.10 -12.97 -10.00
N LYS A 82 -7.15 -13.36 -10.71
CA LYS A 82 -7.40 -12.97 -12.09
C LYS A 82 -8.34 -11.78 -12.11
N LEU A 83 -7.91 -10.70 -12.75
CA LEU A 83 -8.72 -9.51 -13.00
C LEU A 83 -9.08 -9.52 -14.48
N GLU A 84 -10.12 -10.29 -14.83
CA GLU A 84 -10.51 -10.54 -16.22
C GLU A 84 -11.18 -9.33 -16.88
N ASP A 85 -11.86 -8.50 -16.09
CA ASP A 85 -12.62 -7.34 -16.56
C ASP A 85 -11.87 -6.01 -16.40
N GLU A 86 -10.61 -6.04 -15.98
CA GLU A 86 -9.84 -4.84 -15.66
C GLU A 86 -8.80 -4.48 -16.73
N ASP A 87 -8.61 -3.18 -16.96
CA ASP A 87 -7.58 -2.68 -17.86
C ASP A 87 -6.17 -2.85 -17.27
N LEU A 88 -5.26 -3.38 -18.07
CA LEU A 88 -3.89 -3.67 -17.68
C LEU A 88 -3.12 -2.42 -17.26
N ASN A 89 -3.27 -1.30 -17.99
CA ASN A 89 -2.53 -0.08 -17.72
C ASN A 89 -3.06 0.59 -16.45
N ALA A 90 -4.37 0.57 -16.25
CA ALA A 90 -5.00 1.06 -15.04
C ALA A 90 -4.55 0.27 -13.80
N VAL A 91 -4.57 -1.07 -13.85
CA VAL A 91 -4.05 -1.90 -12.75
C VAL A 91 -2.57 -1.63 -12.52
N LYS A 92 -1.74 -1.56 -13.57
CA LYS A 92 -0.31 -1.21 -13.42
C LYS A 92 -0.10 0.14 -12.73
N ALA A 93 -0.89 1.16 -13.09
CA ALA A 93 -0.82 2.48 -12.47
C ALA A 93 -1.18 2.43 -10.98
N ILE A 94 -2.20 1.65 -10.62
CA ILE A 94 -2.61 1.44 -9.23
C ILE A 94 -1.52 0.72 -8.43
N ILE A 95 -0.97 -0.38 -8.96
CA ILE A 95 0.11 -1.08 -8.26
C ILE A 95 1.33 -0.17 -8.13
N GLU A 96 1.70 0.60 -9.16
CA GLU A 96 2.80 1.55 -9.03
C GLU A 96 2.53 2.61 -7.95
N TYR A 97 1.28 3.09 -7.85
CA TYR A 97 0.88 3.99 -6.76
C TYR A 97 1.07 3.34 -5.38
N ILE A 98 0.70 2.07 -5.18
CA ILE A 98 0.89 1.35 -3.91
C ILE A 98 2.36 1.35 -3.46
N TYR A 99 3.31 1.23 -4.40
CA TYR A 99 4.74 1.18 -4.10
C TYR A 99 5.46 2.53 -4.17
N SER A 100 4.76 3.59 -4.59
CA SER A 100 5.41 4.88 -4.83
C SER A 100 4.72 6.10 -4.26
N GLY A 101 3.44 5.99 -3.90
CA GLY A 101 2.57 7.12 -3.60
C GLY A 101 2.32 8.03 -4.81
N LYS A 102 2.72 7.63 -6.02
CA LYS A 102 2.59 8.41 -7.25
C LYS A 102 1.77 7.64 -8.26
N ILE A 103 0.79 8.31 -8.84
CA ILE A 103 -0.01 7.76 -9.93
C ILE A 103 0.23 8.56 -11.19
N THR A 104 0.39 7.87 -12.32
CA THR A 104 0.55 8.49 -13.64
C THR A 104 -0.69 8.20 -14.46
N ILE A 105 -1.47 9.26 -14.68
CA ILE A 105 -2.68 9.23 -15.50
C ILE A 105 -2.33 9.80 -16.87
N THR A 106 -2.64 9.06 -17.92
CA THR A 106 -2.45 9.43 -19.33
C THR A 106 -3.81 9.45 -20.03
N GLU A 107 -3.88 10.03 -21.23
CA GLU A 107 -5.09 9.99 -22.05
C GLU A 107 -5.57 8.56 -22.34
N GLU A 108 -4.65 7.59 -22.33
CA GLU A 108 -4.91 6.18 -22.64
C GLU A 108 -5.45 5.37 -21.46
N ASN A 109 -5.29 5.84 -20.21
CA ASN A 109 -5.69 5.07 -19.02
C ASN A 109 -6.60 5.84 -18.06
N VAL A 110 -6.94 7.10 -18.37
CA VAL A 110 -7.65 7.98 -17.44
C VAL A 110 -9.02 7.44 -17.06
N GLN A 111 -9.82 6.94 -18.00
CA GLN A 111 -11.18 6.53 -17.69
C GLN A 111 -11.16 5.30 -16.76
N GLU A 112 -10.43 4.27 -17.14
CA GLU A 112 -10.35 2.99 -16.46
C GLU A 112 -9.65 3.13 -15.10
N THR A 113 -8.59 3.96 -15.03
CA THR A 113 -7.91 4.25 -13.76
C THR A 113 -8.85 4.97 -12.80
N LEU A 114 -9.69 5.90 -13.28
CA LEU A 114 -10.65 6.59 -12.43
C LEU A 114 -11.77 5.69 -11.96
N GLU A 115 -12.30 4.81 -12.81
CA GLU A 115 -13.30 3.81 -12.44
C GLU A 115 -12.78 2.90 -11.32
N LEU A 116 -11.55 2.37 -11.45
CA LEU A 116 -10.95 1.50 -10.44
C LEU A 116 -10.67 2.16 -9.09
N ILE A 117 -10.38 3.47 -9.10
CA ILE A 117 -10.14 4.25 -7.88
C ILE A 117 -11.46 4.58 -7.18
N THR A 118 -12.53 4.81 -7.95
CA THR A 118 -13.79 5.35 -7.43
C THR A 118 -14.82 4.28 -7.07
N ASP A 119 -14.87 3.15 -7.78
CA ASP A 119 -15.99 2.20 -7.74
C ASP A 119 -15.79 1.02 -6.76
N GLU A 120 -15.04 1.23 -5.68
CA GLU A 120 -14.70 0.24 -4.62
C GLU A 120 -13.96 -1.04 -5.06
N HIS A 121 -13.91 -1.36 -6.36
CA HIS A 121 -13.46 -2.64 -6.91
C HIS A 121 -12.01 -2.98 -6.59
N LEU A 122 -11.10 -2.01 -6.68
CA LEU A 122 -9.73 -2.13 -6.15
C LEU A 122 -9.43 -1.12 -5.04
N SER A 123 -10.38 -0.20 -4.77
CA SER A 123 -10.37 0.85 -3.74
C SER A 123 -8.99 1.11 -3.15
N VAL A 124 -8.17 1.94 -3.77
CA VAL A 124 -6.93 2.37 -3.13
C VAL A 124 -7.20 3.65 -2.35
N LYS A 125 -6.78 3.70 -1.09
CA LYS A 125 -6.98 4.90 -0.26
C LYS A 125 -6.04 6.01 -0.74
N PHE A 126 -6.57 6.94 -1.52
CA PHE A 126 -5.90 8.22 -1.80
C PHE A 126 -6.17 9.18 -0.64
N GLU A 127 -5.21 9.32 0.28
CA GLU A 127 -5.24 10.42 1.25
C GLU A 127 -4.77 11.72 0.57
N ASP A 128 -5.75 12.40 -0.02
CA ASP A 128 -5.89 13.85 -0.17
C ASP A 128 -5.24 14.67 -1.33
N ASN A 129 -6.10 15.55 -1.86
CA ASN A 129 -5.92 16.85 -2.52
C ASN A 129 -5.43 17.03 -3.98
N ALA A 130 -4.84 16.07 -4.68
CA ALA A 130 -4.51 16.30 -6.10
C ALA A 130 -5.71 16.14 -7.06
N TYR A 131 -6.62 15.20 -6.75
CA TYR A 131 -7.74 14.83 -7.63
C TYR A 131 -8.80 15.94 -7.79
N LYS A 132 -9.04 16.74 -6.74
CA LYS A 132 -10.04 17.82 -6.78
C LYS A 132 -9.62 19.02 -7.64
N ALA A 133 -8.34 19.16 -7.97
CA ALA A 133 -7.83 20.29 -8.74
C ALA A 133 -7.91 20.09 -10.25
N THR A 134 -8.05 18.85 -10.74
CA THR A 134 -8.03 18.54 -12.17
C THR A 134 -9.43 18.43 -12.79
N ILE A 135 -10.50 18.49 -11.98
CA ILE A 135 -11.91 18.38 -12.41
C ILE A 135 -12.70 19.70 -12.21
N ASN A 136 -12.02 20.83 -12.06
CA ASN A 136 -12.65 22.17 -12.06
C ASN A 136 -12.05 23.05 -13.15
#